data_AF-A0A420VR83-F1
#
_entry.id   AF-A0A420VR83-F1
#
_cell.length_a   1.000
_cell.length_b   1.000
_cell.length_c   1.000
_cell.angle_alpha   90.00
_cell.angle_beta   90.00
_cell.angle_gamma   90.00
#
_symmetry.space_group_name_H-M   'P 1'
#
loop_
_entity.id
_entity.type
_entity.pdbx_description
1 polymer ?
#
loop_
_entity_poly.entity_id
_entity_poly.type
_entity_poly.pdbx_seq_one_letter_code
_entity_poly.pdbx_strand_id
1 'polypeptide(L)'
;MVKTAKNELSNSVSHRIDEILRLTKLPIQELARMAGINIRSLKGYQMGSIPITLESVLKICTALSIDFHDFCDFNKRLSPRKIQPVISPTIEAKKVEESSEISAEVIRLANAEKREKQKKHRDQVATIVRTTDYFLLPRPLFQIVTDFANDYNLHTTSERLQAMLQQVVARGLLKKYPTPVQYSIGYHIPRRTWIYFKDENDLKDPEKIFGYNWLGNSIIV
;
A
#
# COMPACT_ATOMS: atom_id res chain seq x y z
N MET A 1 -25.46 -10.65 -0.44
CA MET A 1 -25.71 -10.07 -1.78
C MET A 1 -25.51 -8.56 -1.71
N VAL A 2 -24.27 -8.05 -1.90
CA VAL A 2 -23.94 -6.60 -2.07
C VAL A 2 -22.59 -6.53 -2.81
N LYS A 3 -22.54 -6.82 -4.11
CA LYS A 3 -21.28 -6.75 -4.91
C LYS A 3 -21.43 -6.12 -6.30
N THR A 4 -22.65 -5.80 -6.73
CA THR A 4 -22.94 -5.35 -8.09
C THR A 4 -22.60 -3.87 -8.32
N ALA A 5 -22.96 -2.96 -7.41
CA ALA A 5 -22.77 -1.52 -7.61
C ALA A 5 -21.30 -1.04 -7.64
N LYS A 6 -20.39 -1.71 -6.91
CA LYS A 6 -18.98 -1.29 -6.81
C LYS A 6 -18.19 -1.54 -8.10
N ASN A 7 -18.64 -2.51 -8.91
CA ASN A 7 -18.03 -2.82 -10.19
C ASN A 7 -18.53 -1.89 -11.31
N GLU A 8 -19.78 -1.43 -11.26
CA GLU A 8 -20.35 -0.56 -12.31
C GLU A 8 -19.63 0.78 -12.41
N LEU A 9 -19.42 1.49 -11.29
CA LEU A 9 -18.71 2.77 -11.29
C LEU A 9 -17.26 2.64 -11.76
N SER A 10 -16.57 1.57 -11.33
CA SER A 10 -15.18 1.31 -11.74
C SER A 10 -15.10 1.04 -13.24
N ASN A 11 -16.07 0.34 -13.81
CA ASN A 11 -16.19 0.09 -15.24
C ASN A 11 -16.52 1.38 -16.02
N SER A 12 -17.45 2.20 -15.51
CA SER A 12 -17.78 3.49 -16.12
C SER A 12 -16.59 4.44 -16.18
N VAL A 13 -15.80 4.49 -15.10
CA VAL A 13 -14.55 5.28 -15.04
C VAL A 13 -13.50 4.72 -15.99
N SER A 14 -13.32 3.39 -16.01
CA SER A 14 -12.43 2.70 -16.95
C SER A 14 -12.75 3.09 -18.40
N HIS A 15 -14.02 2.98 -18.80
CA HIS A 15 -14.48 3.39 -20.13
C HIS A 15 -14.27 4.88 -20.40
N ARG A 16 -14.46 5.75 -19.40
CA ARG A 16 -14.17 7.17 -19.54
C ARG A 16 -12.69 7.45 -19.80
N ILE A 17 -11.79 6.75 -19.11
CA ILE A 17 -10.35 6.89 -19.31
C ILE A 17 -9.97 6.39 -20.72
N ASP A 18 -10.52 5.26 -21.17
CA ASP A 18 -10.30 4.77 -22.53
C ASP A 18 -10.81 5.74 -23.59
N GLU A 19 -11.98 6.34 -23.36
CA GLU A 19 -12.52 7.37 -24.24
C GLU A 19 -11.58 8.58 -24.33
N ILE A 20 -11.06 9.05 -23.19
CA ILE A 20 -10.08 10.14 -23.12
C ILE A 20 -8.81 9.81 -23.89
N LEU A 21 -8.25 8.61 -23.71
CA LEU A 21 -7.03 8.18 -24.41
C LEU A 21 -7.28 8.11 -25.92
N ARG A 22 -8.45 7.61 -26.34
CA ARG A 22 -8.83 7.55 -27.75
C ARG A 22 -9.00 8.94 -28.37
N LEU A 23 -9.63 9.87 -27.64
CA LEU A 23 -9.90 11.22 -28.11
C LEU A 23 -8.63 12.07 -28.19
N THR A 24 -7.76 11.96 -27.19
CA THR A 24 -6.49 12.72 -27.14
C THR A 24 -5.38 12.07 -27.96
N LYS A 25 -5.53 10.79 -28.33
CA LYS A 25 -4.49 9.94 -28.93
C LYS A 25 -3.21 9.86 -28.08
N LEU A 26 -3.31 10.17 -26.79
CA LEU A 26 -2.19 10.10 -25.87
C LEU A 26 -2.00 8.66 -25.38
N PRO A 27 -0.75 8.19 -25.24
CA PRO A 27 -0.49 6.97 -24.51
C PRO A 27 -0.75 7.20 -23.01
N ILE A 28 -1.10 6.14 -22.28
CA ILE A 28 -1.45 6.24 -20.86
C ILE A 28 -0.31 6.83 -20.01
N GLN A 29 0.95 6.60 -20.39
CA GLN A 29 2.12 7.15 -19.74
C GLN A 29 2.15 8.68 -19.83
N GLU A 30 1.73 9.22 -20.97
CA GLU A 30 1.70 10.66 -21.21
C GLU A 30 0.56 11.31 -20.44
N LEU A 31 -0.63 10.70 -20.43
CA LEU A 31 -1.74 11.15 -19.60
C LEU A 31 -1.39 11.13 -18.11
N ALA A 32 -0.72 10.07 -17.63
CA ALA A 32 -0.24 9.97 -16.26
C ALA A 32 0.74 11.10 -15.90
N ARG A 33 1.68 11.39 -16.81
CA ARG A 33 2.66 12.47 -16.66
C ARG A 33 1.97 13.83 -16.59
N MET A 34 1.08 14.12 -17.54
CA MET A 34 0.34 15.38 -17.59
C MET A 34 -0.54 15.60 -16.36
N ALA A 35 -1.21 14.56 -15.87
CA ALA A 35 -2.08 14.63 -14.69
C ALA A 35 -1.33 14.55 -13.35
N GLY A 36 -0.01 14.26 -13.35
CA GLY A 36 0.74 14.04 -12.11
C GLY A 36 0.24 12.83 -11.30
N ILE A 37 -0.20 11.77 -12.00
CA ILE A 37 -0.70 10.52 -11.41
C ILE A 37 0.32 9.40 -11.64
N ASN A 38 0.50 8.51 -10.67
CA ASN A 38 1.35 7.33 -10.84
C ASN A 38 0.82 6.45 -11.98
N ILE A 39 1.69 6.08 -12.94
CA ILE A 39 1.33 5.26 -14.12
C ILE A 39 0.64 3.95 -13.72
N ARG A 40 1.09 3.30 -12.63
CA ARG A 40 0.48 2.06 -12.13
C ARG A 40 -0.95 2.29 -11.65
N SER A 41 -1.19 3.40 -10.96
CA SER A 41 -2.53 3.78 -10.49
C SER A 41 -3.44 4.09 -11.67
N LEU A 42 -2.98 4.90 -12.64
CA LEU A 42 -3.78 5.23 -13.82
C LEU A 42 -4.12 4.00 -14.66
N LYS A 43 -3.17 3.08 -14.86
CA LYS A 43 -3.43 1.76 -15.47
C LYS A 43 -4.45 0.96 -14.67
N GLY A 44 -4.34 0.98 -13.34
CA GLY A 44 -5.27 0.32 -12.46
C GLY A 44 -6.70 0.84 -12.60
N TYR A 45 -6.87 2.16 -12.72
CA TYR A 45 -8.15 2.83 -12.98
C TYR A 45 -8.69 2.50 -14.37
N GLN A 46 -7.83 2.57 -15.39
CA GLN A 46 -8.19 2.19 -16.76
C GLN A 46 -8.66 0.74 -16.84
N MET A 47 -8.04 -0.18 -16.10
CA MET A 47 -8.43 -1.59 -16.07
C MET A 47 -9.63 -1.88 -15.14
N GLY A 48 -10.16 -0.88 -14.42
CA GLY A 48 -11.21 -1.07 -13.41
C GLY A 48 -10.77 -1.91 -12.19
N SER A 49 -9.48 -2.23 -12.09
CA SER A 49 -8.91 -3.12 -11.05
C SER A 49 -8.81 -2.47 -9.67
N ILE A 50 -8.79 -1.13 -9.63
CA ILE A 50 -8.81 -0.33 -8.41
C ILE A 50 -9.79 0.85 -8.59
N PRO A 51 -10.51 1.25 -7.53
CA PRO A 51 -11.40 2.39 -7.58
C PRO A 51 -10.59 3.69 -7.73
N ILE A 52 -11.07 4.60 -8.58
CA ILE A 52 -10.48 5.94 -8.72
C ILE A 52 -10.79 6.80 -7.50
N THR A 53 -9.88 7.70 -7.15
CA THR A 53 -10.09 8.72 -6.11
C THR A 53 -10.58 10.03 -6.75
N LEU A 54 -11.33 10.83 -5.99
CA LEU A 54 -11.77 12.16 -6.43
C LEU A 54 -10.58 13.05 -6.83
N GLU A 55 -9.48 13.00 -6.06
CA GLU A 55 -8.25 13.74 -6.38
C GLU A 55 -7.69 13.37 -7.75
N SER A 56 -7.68 12.06 -8.10
CA SER A 56 -7.20 11.61 -9.41
C SER A 56 -8.12 12.06 -10.54
N VAL A 57 -9.44 12.09 -10.31
CA VAL A 57 -10.40 12.64 -11.29
C VAL A 57 -10.11 14.12 -11.55
N LEU A 58 -9.97 14.93 -10.48
CA LEU A 58 -9.69 16.36 -10.61
C LEU A 58 -8.37 16.65 -11.33
N LYS A 59 -7.33 15.84 -11.08
CA LYS A 59 -6.05 15.90 -11.78
C LYS A 59 -6.18 15.65 -13.29
N ILE A 60 -6.93 14.62 -13.69
CA ILE A 60 -7.19 14.32 -15.11
C ILE A 60 -8.00 15.46 -15.75
N CYS A 61 -9.04 15.94 -15.05
CA CYS A 61 -9.88 17.04 -15.50
C CYS A 61 -9.04 18.31 -15.76
N THR A 62 -8.18 18.67 -14.80
CA THR A 62 -7.29 19.83 -14.90
C THR A 62 -6.29 19.71 -16.06
N ALA A 63 -5.66 18.55 -16.21
CA ALA A 63 -4.66 18.32 -17.26
C ALA A 63 -5.21 18.44 -18.69
N LEU A 64 -6.50 18.17 -18.85
CA LEU A 64 -7.18 18.09 -20.14
C LEU A 64 -8.24 19.18 -20.35
N SER A 65 -8.37 20.12 -19.40
CA SER A 65 -9.43 21.13 -19.37
C SER A 65 -10.85 20.54 -19.50
N ILE A 66 -11.07 19.36 -18.93
CA ILE A 66 -12.39 18.71 -18.90
C ILE A 66 -13.13 19.20 -17.67
N ASP A 67 -14.37 19.64 -17.83
CA ASP A 67 -15.23 19.97 -16.70
C ASP A 67 -15.56 18.72 -15.87
N PHE A 68 -15.57 18.83 -14.54
CA PHE A 68 -15.82 17.70 -13.66
C PHE A 68 -17.19 17.05 -13.92
N HIS A 69 -18.23 17.84 -14.21
CA HIS A 69 -19.56 17.30 -14.53
C HIS A 69 -19.53 16.53 -15.85
N ASP A 70 -18.84 17.04 -16.87
CA ASP A 70 -18.69 16.35 -18.15
C ASP A 70 -17.89 15.04 -17.97
N PHE A 71 -16.90 14.98 -17.08
CA PHE A 71 -16.18 13.75 -16.76
C PHE A 71 -17.11 12.70 -16.11
N CYS A 72 -17.90 13.10 -15.12
CA CYS A 72 -18.78 12.22 -14.34
C CYS A 72 -20.09 11.84 -15.05
N ASP A 73 -20.45 12.48 -16.16
CA ASP A 73 -21.65 12.15 -16.94
C ASP A 73 -21.43 10.97 -17.91
N PHE A 74 -21.41 9.75 -17.39
CA PHE A 74 -21.11 8.54 -18.17
C PHE A 74 -22.11 8.22 -19.29
N ASN A 75 -23.29 8.86 -19.31
CA ASN A 75 -24.28 8.70 -20.37
C ASN A 75 -23.97 9.59 -21.58
N LYS A 76 -23.10 10.58 -21.41
CA LYS A 76 -22.70 11.53 -22.45
C LYS A 76 -21.27 11.28 -22.90
N ARG A 77 -21.07 11.25 -24.22
CA ARG A 77 -19.72 11.18 -24.82
C ARG A 77 -18.99 12.51 -24.65
N LEU A 78 -17.70 12.46 -24.37
CA LEU A 78 -16.89 13.67 -24.32
C LEU A 78 -16.75 14.27 -25.72
N SER A 79 -16.94 15.58 -25.83
CA SER A 79 -16.76 16.28 -27.10
C SER A 79 -15.26 16.51 -27.36
N PRO A 80 -14.71 16.13 -28.53
CA PRO A 80 -13.29 16.31 -28.87
C PRO A 80 -12.83 17.77 -28.78
N ARG A 81 -13.76 18.71 -29.02
CA ARG A 81 -13.50 20.16 -29.04
C ARG A 81 -13.18 20.76 -27.66
N LYS A 82 -13.51 20.05 -26.57
CA LYS A 82 -13.27 20.49 -25.18
C LYS A 82 -12.01 19.88 -24.56
N ILE A 83 -11.42 18.85 -25.19
CA ILE A 83 -10.25 18.18 -24.64
C ILE A 83 -9.03 18.75 -25.35
N GLN A 84 -8.51 19.85 -24.82
CA GLN A 84 -7.20 20.34 -25.25
C GLN A 84 -6.20 19.91 -24.19
N PRO A 85 -5.16 19.12 -24.54
CA PRO A 85 -4.03 19.00 -23.64
C PRO A 85 -3.54 20.41 -23.39
N VAL A 86 -3.50 20.82 -22.12
CA VAL A 86 -2.92 22.12 -21.76
C VAL A 86 -1.42 21.97 -21.99
N ILE A 87 -1.01 22.24 -23.23
CA ILE A 87 0.38 22.49 -23.56
C ILE A 87 0.62 23.86 -22.95
N SER A 88 1.25 23.92 -21.78
CA SER A 88 1.94 25.13 -21.36
C SER A 88 3.28 25.14 -22.12
N PRO A 89 3.49 25.99 -23.14
CA PRO A 89 4.81 26.18 -23.71
C PRO A 89 5.46 27.35 -22.95
N THR A 90 6.39 27.08 -22.04
CA THR A 90 7.83 27.13 -22.32
C THR A 90 8.45 28.40 -21.71
N ILE A 91 9.13 28.21 -20.57
CA ILE A 91 10.43 28.83 -20.25
C ILE A 91 10.48 30.37 -20.12
N GLU A 92 10.63 30.85 -18.88
CA GLU A 92 11.69 31.83 -18.59
C GLU A 92 12.88 31.09 -17.96
N ALA A 93 13.88 30.82 -18.80
CA ALA A 93 15.16 30.14 -18.53
C ALA A 93 16.14 30.98 -17.71
N LYS A 94 15.67 31.79 -16.75
CA LYS A 94 16.57 32.53 -15.83
C LYS A 94 16.18 32.44 -14.36
N LYS A 95 15.19 31.62 -14.01
CA LYS A 95 14.74 31.43 -12.61
C LYS A 95 14.54 29.95 -12.22
N VAL A 96 15.11 29.05 -13.02
CA VAL A 96 14.90 27.59 -12.95
C VAL A 96 15.93 26.89 -12.05
N GLU A 97 17.06 27.54 -11.74
CA GLU A 97 18.04 26.93 -10.83
C GLU A 97 17.52 26.91 -9.38
N GLU A 98 16.92 27.98 -8.86
CA GLU A 98 16.45 28.00 -7.46
C GLU A 98 15.14 27.23 -7.21
N SER A 99 14.23 27.13 -8.19
CA SER A 99 12.88 26.58 -7.96
C SER A 99 12.75 25.07 -8.24
N SER A 100 13.61 24.51 -9.11
CA SER A 100 13.70 23.06 -9.33
C SER A 100 14.48 22.36 -8.22
N GLU A 101 15.46 23.06 -7.62
CA GLU A 101 16.17 22.63 -6.43
C GLU A 101 15.24 22.54 -5.22
N ILE A 102 14.35 23.51 -5.00
CA ILE A 102 13.38 23.45 -3.88
C ILE A 102 12.42 22.26 -4.03
N SER A 103 11.93 21.94 -5.22
CA SER A 103 11.02 20.80 -5.44
C SER A 103 11.73 19.45 -5.31
N ALA A 104 12.92 19.31 -5.90
CA ALA A 104 13.75 18.11 -5.75
C ALA A 104 14.21 17.94 -4.30
N GLU A 105 14.58 19.02 -3.62
CA GLU A 105 15.00 18.99 -2.22
C GLU A 105 13.83 18.68 -1.29
N VAL A 106 12.63 19.23 -1.51
CA VAL A 106 11.43 18.87 -0.74
C VAL A 106 11.06 17.39 -0.94
N ILE A 107 11.17 16.85 -2.16
CA ILE A 107 10.96 15.42 -2.42
C ILE A 107 12.07 14.57 -1.77
N ARG A 108 13.32 15.04 -1.77
CA ARG A 108 14.45 14.37 -1.10
C ARG A 108 14.29 14.38 0.41
N LEU A 109 13.90 15.51 1.00
CA LEU A 109 13.62 15.70 2.42
C LEU A 109 12.44 14.83 2.84
N ALA A 110 11.31 14.84 2.11
CA ALA A 110 10.17 13.98 2.41
C ALA A 110 10.52 12.48 2.29
N ASN A 111 11.35 12.10 1.31
CA ASN A 111 11.86 10.73 1.21
C ASN A 111 12.88 10.40 2.30
N ALA A 112 13.69 11.36 2.74
CA ALA A 112 14.64 11.22 3.82
C ALA A 112 13.90 11.04 5.15
N GLU A 113 12.89 11.86 5.45
CA GLU A 113 12.01 11.72 6.61
C GLU A 113 11.30 10.38 6.61
N LYS A 114 10.76 9.96 5.45
CA LYS A 114 10.14 8.64 5.31
C LYS A 114 11.15 7.54 5.63
N ARG A 115 12.33 7.57 5.02
CA ARG A 115 13.44 6.62 5.25
C ARG A 115 13.88 6.61 6.70
N GLU A 116 13.98 7.77 7.33
CA GLU A 116 14.36 7.91 8.73
C GLU A 116 13.29 7.33 9.64
N LYS A 117 12.01 7.57 9.39
CA LYS A 117 10.91 6.91 10.09
C LYS A 117 10.95 5.39 9.90
N GLN A 118 11.28 4.90 8.70
CA GLN A 118 11.44 3.46 8.47
C GLN A 118 12.63 2.88 9.25
N LYS A 119 13.75 3.61 9.29
CA LYS A 119 14.93 3.24 10.06
C LYS A 119 14.61 3.20 11.55
N LYS A 120 13.93 4.23 12.08
CA LYS A 120 13.44 4.27 13.47
C LYS A 120 12.56 3.06 13.80
N HIS A 121 11.58 2.73 12.94
CA HIS A 121 10.74 1.54 13.16
C HIS A 121 11.57 0.25 13.16
N ARG A 122 12.53 0.12 12.24
CA ARG A 122 13.40 -1.07 12.16
C ARG A 122 14.29 -1.21 13.39
N ASP A 123 14.87 -0.11 13.84
CA ASP A 123 15.75 -0.06 15.01
C ASP A 123 14.94 -0.28 16.29
N GLN A 124 13.71 0.23 16.36
CA GLN A 124 12.78 -0.03 17.45
C GLN A 124 12.40 -1.51 17.53
N VAL A 125 12.04 -2.15 16.42
CA VAL A 125 11.78 -3.61 16.38
C VAL A 125 13.01 -4.38 16.83
N ALA A 126 14.21 -4.03 16.35
CA ALA A 126 15.44 -4.68 16.78
C ALA A 126 15.75 -4.45 18.27
N THR A 127 15.39 -3.28 18.80
CA THR A 127 15.54 -2.94 20.22
C THR A 127 14.59 -3.79 21.05
N ILE A 128 13.29 -3.81 20.74
CA ILE A 128 12.29 -4.67 21.39
C ILE A 128 12.79 -6.10 21.41
N VAL A 129 13.19 -6.63 20.25
CA VAL A 129 13.73 -7.98 20.16
C VAL A 129 14.94 -8.16 21.06
N ARG A 130 15.83 -7.20 21.24
CA ARG A 130 17.03 -7.42 22.08
C ARG A 130 16.73 -7.26 23.57
N THR A 131 16.00 -6.23 23.93
CA THR A 131 15.89 -5.74 25.31
C THR A 131 14.69 -6.31 26.04
N THR A 132 13.64 -6.72 25.35
CA THR A 132 12.43 -7.24 25.99
C THR A 132 12.37 -8.76 25.98
N ASP A 133 11.60 -9.28 26.91
CA ASP A 133 11.20 -10.67 27.06
C ASP A 133 10.02 -11.05 26.16
N TYR A 134 9.52 -10.11 25.35
CA TYR A 134 8.34 -10.29 24.49
C TYR A 134 8.40 -11.55 23.60
N PHE A 135 9.59 -11.88 23.10
CA PHE A 135 9.85 -13.06 22.26
C PHE A 135 10.41 -14.27 23.00
N LEU A 136 10.42 -14.27 24.35
CA LEU A 136 10.68 -15.50 25.09
C LEU A 136 9.60 -16.53 24.75
N LEU A 137 8.35 -16.08 24.65
CA LEU A 137 7.23 -16.94 24.29
C LEU A 137 6.99 -16.91 22.77
N PRO A 138 6.57 -18.03 22.16
CA PRO A 138 6.24 -18.05 20.73
C PRO A 138 5.03 -17.16 20.42
N ARG A 139 5.20 -16.21 19.49
CA ARG A 139 4.14 -15.28 19.08
C ARG A 139 3.83 -15.36 17.58
N PRO A 140 2.56 -15.48 17.17
CA PRO A 140 2.16 -15.41 15.76
C PRO A 140 2.18 -13.96 15.27
N LEU A 141 2.42 -13.77 13.96
CA LEU A 141 2.53 -12.43 13.36
C LEU A 141 1.36 -11.49 13.70
N PHE A 142 0.11 -11.97 13.72
CA PHE A 142 -1.05 -11.12 14.00
C PHE A 142 -1.04 -10.55 15.42
N GLN A 143 -0.62 -11.36 16.40
CA GLN A 143 -0.51 -10.94 17.80
C GLN A 143 0.59 -9.89 17.92
N ILE A 144 1.74 -10.11 17.26
CA ILE A 144 2.84 -9.15 17.24
C ILE A 144 2.38 -7.82 16.65
N VAL A 145 1.58 -7.82 15.57
CA VAL A 145 1.05 -6.58 14.99
C VAL A 145 0.19 -5.81 16.00
N THR A 146 -0.72 -6.50 16.69
CA THR A 146 -1.61 -5.88 17.68
C THR A 146 -0.83 -5.34 18.88
N ASP A 147 0.03 -6.17 19.48
CA ASP A 147 0.81 -5.80 20.66
C ASP A 147 1.82 -4.68 20.32
N PHE A 148 2.42 -4.70 19.13
CA PHE A 148 3.33 -3.63 18.71
C PHE A 148 2.61 -2.31 18.49
N ALA A 149 1.37 -2.33 17.99
CA ALA A 149 0.56 -1.13 17.89
C ALA A 149 0.15 -0.59 19.26
N ASN A 150 -0.24 -1.46 20.19
CA ASN A 150 -0.76 -1.07 21.50
C ASN A 150 0.34 -0.71 22.51
N ASP A 151 1.33 -1.59 22.69
CA ASP A 151 2.31 -1.49 23.77
C ASP A 151 3.54 -0.66 23.36
N TYR A 152 3.84 -0.62 22.06
CA TYR A 152 5.04 0.03 21.51
C TYR A 152 4.74 1.17 20.53
N ASN A 153 3.45 1.52 20.34
CA ASN A 153 2.99 2.58 19.43
C ASN A 153 3.54 2.46 18.00
N LEU A 154 3.79 1.22 17.55
CA LEU A 154 4.40 0.92 16.26
C LEU A 154 3.32 0.53 15.25
N HIS A 155 2.61 1.53 14.74
CA HIS A 155 1.60 1.34 13.70
C HIS A 155 2.24 1.03 12.34
N THR A 156 2.28 -0.26 11.99
CA THR A 156 2.79 -0.75 10.70
C THR A 156 1.88 -1.85 10.16
N THR A 157 1.94 -2.09 8.84
CA THR A 157 1.21 -3.21 8.24
C THR A 157 1.87 -4.55 8.58
N SER A 158 1.08 -5.63 8.53
CA SER A 158 1.53 -7.01 8.74
C SER A 158 2.70 -7.41 7.85
N GLU A 159 2.64 -7.05 6.57
CA GLU A 159 3.67 -7.41 5.57
C GLU A 159 4.99 -6.71 5.89
N ARG A 160 4.90 -5.45 6.32
CA ARG A 160 6.07 -4.66 6.65
C ARG A 160 6.70 -5.11 7.96
N LEU A 161 5.88 -5.42 8.97
CA LEU A 161 6.37 -6.02 10.21
C LEU A 161 7.04 -7.36 9.95
N GLN A 162 6.42 -8.19 9.10
CA GLN A 162 7.00 -9.46 8.68
C GLN A 162 8.37 -9.28 8.03
N ALA A 163 8.53 -8.30 7.14
CA ALA A 163 9.81 -8.01 6.51
C ALA A 163 10.88 -7.55 7.53
N MET A 164 10.50 -6.75 8.53
CA MET A 164 11.40 -6.33 9.60
C MET A 164 11.82 -7.52 10.48
N LEU A 165 10.86 -8.36 10.88
CA LEU A 165 11.12 -9.58 11.65
C LEU A 165 11.98 -10.59 10.87
N GLN A 166 11.77 -10.74 9.56
CA GLN A 166 12.60 -11.61 8.72
C GLN A 166 14.07 -11.18 8.72
N GLN A 167 14.36 -9.89 8.78
CA GLN A 167 15.74 -9.40 8.86
C GLN A 167 16.37 -9.67 10.22
N VAL A 168 15.58 -9.58 11.29
CA VAL A 168 16.00 -9.96 12.64
C VAL A 168 16.26 -11.47 12.72
N VAL A 169 15.43 -12.27 12.06
CA VAL A 169 15.63 -13.72 11.91
C VAL A 169 16.91 -14.03 11.12
N ALA A 170 17.15 -13.32 10.01
CA ALA A 170 18.37 -13.48 9.23
C ALA A 170 19.65 -13.12 10.01
N ARG A 171 19.53 -12.26 11.03
CA ARG A 171 20.61 -11.91 11.96
C ARG A 171 20.77 -12.91 13.12
N GLY A 172 19.96 -13.97 13.16
CA GLY A 172 20.00 -14.99 14.21
C GLY A 172 19.45 -14.55 15.57
N LEU A 173 18.79 -13.38 15.66
CA LEU A 173 18.22 -12.87 16.91
C LEU A 173 16.83 -13.43 17.21
N LEU A 174 16.16 -13.95 16.19
CA LEU A 174 14.88 -14.64 16.29
C LEU A 174 14.92 -15.89 15.42
N LYS A 175 14.15 -16.89 15.82
CA LYS A 175 13.81 -18.04 14.98
C LYS A 175 12.38 -17.86 14.49
N LYS A 176 12.08 -18.49 13.35
CA LYS A 176 10.73 -18.56 12.82
C LYS A 176 10.34 -20.00 12.55
N TYR A 177 9.11 -20.36 12.88
CA TYR A 177 8.58 -21.70 12.61
C TYR A 177 7.24 -21.58 11.86
N PRO A 178 7.01 -22.39 10.80
CA PRO A 178 5.72 -22.43 10.14
C PRO A 178 4.69 -23.11 11.05
N THR A 179 3.51 -22.53 11.19
CA THR A 179 2.44 -23.17 11.94
C THR A 179 1.99 -24.47 11.27
N PRO A 180 1.61 -25.50 12.05
CA PRO A 180 0.91 -26.67 11.53
C PRO A 180 -0.35 -26.24 10.76
N VAL A 181 -0.70 -26.99 9.71
CA VAL A 181 -1.81 -26.64 8.79
C VAL A 181 -3.14 -26.45 9.52
N GLN A 182 -3.37 -27.17 10.62
CA GLN A 182 -4.57 -27.05 11.45
C GLN A 182 -4.73 -25.68 12.16
N TYR A 183 -3.68 -24.86 12.23
CA TYR A 183 -3.67 -23.51 12.80
C TYR A 183 -3.45 -22.41 11.74
N SER A 184 -3.56 -22.78 10.48
CA SER A 184 -3.50 -21.82 9.38
C SER A 184 -4.78 -20.99 9.32
N ILE A 185 -4.65 -19.74 8.92
CA ILE A 185 -5.76 -18.80 8.84
C ILE A 185 -6.25 -18.76 7.38
N GLY A 186 -7.56 -18.93 7.17
CA GLY A 186 -8.22 -18.78 5.86
C GLY A 186 -9.29 -19.84 5.59
N TYR A 187 -10.48 -19.39 5.14
CA TYR A 187 -11.67 -20.24 4.96
C TYR A 187 -11.60 -21.24 3.78
N HIS A 188 -10.70 -21.02 2.81
CA HIS A 188 -10.62 -21.84 1.58
C HIS A 188 -9.21 -22.14 1.07
N ILE A 189 -8.19 -21.37 1.49
CA ILE A 189 -6.78 -21.65 1.22
C ILE A 189 -6.04 -21.40 2.54
N PRO A 190 -5.58 -22.44 3.24
CA PRO A 190 -4.84 -22.28 4.47
C PRO A 190 -3.56 -21.48 4.21
N ARG A 191 -3.51 -20.20 4.64
CA ARG A 191 -2.26 -19.45 4.60
C ARG A 191 -1.43 -19.86 5.80
N ARG A 192 -0.30 -20.53 5.54
CA ARG A 192 0.68 -20.85 6.58
C ARG A 192 1.09 -19.55 7.28
N THR A 193 0.84 -19.50 8.58
CA THR A 193 1.25 -18.41 9.45
C THR A 193 2.65 -18.72 10.01
N TRP A 194 3.37 -17.68 10.42
CA TRP A 194 4.71 -17.82 11.00
C TRP A 194 4.67 -17.40 12.45
N ILE A 195 5.36 -18.17 13.29
CA ILE A 195 5.58 -17.87 14.70
C ILE A 195 7.02 -17.40 14.87
N TYR A 196 7.24 -16.43 15.74
CA TYR A 196 8.55 -15.85 16.05
C TYR A 196 8.87 -16.02 17.55
N PHE A 197 10.12 -16.38 17.86
CA PHE A 197 10.60 -16.61 19.23
C PHE A 197 12.14 -16.51 19.32
N LYS A 198 12.68 -16.36 20.53
CA LYS A 198 14.12 -16.28 20.83
C LYS A 198 14.79 -17.62 21.12
N ASP A 199 14.22 -18.43 22.02
CA ASP A 199 14.83 -19.67 22.50
C ASP A 199 14.10 -20.91 21.96
N GLU A 200 14.87 -21.94 21.60
CA GLU A 200 14.43 -23.19 20.99
C GLU A 200 14.03 -24.24 22.04
N ASN A 201 14.39 -24.02 23.31
CA ASN A 201 14.03 -24.92 24.41
C ASN A 201 12.50 -25.08 24.56
N ASP A 202 11.72 -24.08 24.17
CA ASP A 202 10.25 -24.11 24.21
C ASP A 202 9.61 -24.84 23.02
N LEU A 203 10.35 -25.13 21.95
CA LEU A 203 9.83 -25.86 20.78
C LEU A 203 10.08 -27.38 20.80
N LYS A 204 10.87 -27.89 21.76
CA LYS A 204 11.14 -29.33 21.86
C LYS A 204 9.89 -30.15 22.19
N ASP A 205 8.87 -29.52 22.77
CA ASP A 205 7.54 -30.08 22.96
C ASP A 205 6.53 -29.34 22.08
N PRO A 206 6.10 -29.93 20.94
CA PRO A 206 4.95 -29.43 20.20
C PRO A 206 3.75 -29.24 21.11
N GLU A 207 3.56 -30.07 22.15
CA GLU A 207 2.45 -29.99 23.11
C GLU A 207 2.47 -28.74 24.00
N LYS A 208 3.65 -28.18 24.29
CA LYS A 208 3.77 -26.87 24.96
C LYS A 208 3.46 -25.71 24.01
N ILE A 209 3.70 -25.91 22.72
CA ILE A 209 3.16 -25.04 21.67
C ILE A 209 1.64 -25.18 21.74
N PHE A 210 1.05 -26.37 21.63
CA PHE A 210 -0.41 -26.65 21.65
C PHE A 210 -1.20 -26.05 22.85
N GLY A 211 -0.58 -25.78 23.99
CA GLY A 211 -1.19 -25.10 25.15
C GLY A 211 -1.29 -23.57 25.04
N TYR A 212 -0.63 -22.95 24.05
CA TYR A 212 -0.93 -21.56 23.70
C TYR A 212 -2.31 -21.49 23.07
N ASN A 213 -3.08 -20.47 23.43
CA ASN A 213 -4.35 -20.14 22.80
C ASN A 213 -4.09 -19.77 21.31
N TRP A 214 -3.89 -20.77 20.46
CA TRP A 214 -3.79 -20.65 19.00
C TRP A 214 -5.17 -20.35 18.43
N LEU A 215 -5.80 -19.27 18.90
CA LEU A 215 -7.17 -18.93 18.55
C LEU A 215 -8.10 -20.16 18.68
N GLY A 216 -8.45 -20.52 19.91
CA GLY A 216 -9.74 -21.17 20.10
C GLY A 216 -10.82 -20.18 19.62
N ASN A 217 -11.22 -20.30 18.36
CA ASN A 217 -12.35 -19.63 17.70
C ASN A 217 -12.76 -18.29 18.33
N SER A 218 -11.93 -17.25 18.22
CA SER A 218 -12.47 -15.90 18.24
C SER A 218 -12.98 -15.60 16.84
N ILE A 219 -14.20 -16.07 16.60
CA ILE A 219 -15.06 -15.58 15.53
C ILE A 219 -15.09 -14.05 15.70
N ILE A 220 -14.46 -13.33 14.79
CA ILE A 220 -14.76 -11.90 14.62
C ILE A 220 -16.14 -11.89 13.94
N VAL A 221 -17.18 -11.68 14.74
CA VAL A 221 -18.49 -11.21 14.28
C VAL A 221 -18.44 -9.69 14.21
#